data_AF-A0A7J6QL02-F1
#
_entry.id   AF-A0A7J6QL02-F1
#
_cell.length_a   1.000
_cell.length_b   1.000
_cell.length_c   1.000
_cell.angle_alpha   90.00
_cell.angle_beta   90.00
_cell.angle_gamma   90.00
#
_symmetry.space_group_name_H-M   'P 1'
#
loop_
_entity.id
_entity.type
_entity.pdbx_description
1 polymer ?
#
loop_
_entity_poly.entity_id
_entity_poly.type
_entity_poly.pdbx_seq_one_letter_code
_entity_poly.pdbx_strand_id
1 'polypeptide(L)'
;MKAFLQDGLVKEWQLQAGASQFEETPWCKFTGDKDSSDEILCKRVNMVMPIPKIPMCADETRVIVYYWLRMEKDGSILLQSLSQSLDAPFCTHFTNAERAVFRDAKDENGKDCVVMKKECGCNFVKFMMMKSQVTKSVVSSSAAGTTCLEQALVKITKA
;
A
#
# COMPACT_ATOMS: atom_id res chain seq x y z
N MET A 1 -8.68 9.26 9.56
CA MET A 1 -8.35 7.98 10.22
C MET A 1 -9.53 7.01 10.23
N LYS A 2 -10.75 7.47 10.58
CA LYS A 2 -11.98 6.64 10.59
C LYS A 2 -12.19 5.79 9.34
N ALA A 3 -12.02 6.34 8.13
CA ALA A 3 -12.17 5.59 6.88
C ALA A 3 -11.19 4.40 6.73
N PHE A 4 -9.97 4.50 7.26
CA PHE A 4 -9.01 3.39 7.27
C PHE A 4 -9.35 2.32 8.30
N LEU A 5 -10.02 2.72 9.38
CA LEU A 5 -10.47 1.83 10.46
C LEU A 5 -11.86 1.24 10.18
N GLN A 6 -12.60 1.81 9.24
CA GLN A 6 -13.82 1.20 8.71
C GLN A 6 -13.44 -0.06 7.94
N ASP A 7 -14.11 -1.16 8.27
CA ASP A 7 -13.90 -2.44 7.62
C ASP A 7 -14.11 -2.29 6.11
N GLY A 8 -13.14 -2.78 5.34
CA GLY A 8 -13.27 -2.91 3.90
C GLY A 8 -12.50 -1.91 3.04
N LEU A 9 -11.95 -0.79 3.54
CA LEU A 9 -11.20 0.15 2.67
C LEU A 9 -9.98 -0.50 2.02
N VAL A 10 -9.13 -1.14 2.82
CA VAL A 10 -7.93 -1.82 2.30
C VAL A 10 -8.33 -2.96 1.36
N LYS A 11 -9.35 -3.74 1.74
CA LYS A 11 -9.87 -4.82 0.91
C LYS A 11 -10.41 -4.33 -0.42
N GLU A 12 -11.30 -3.34 -0.43
CA GLU A 12 -11.88 -2.77 -1.64
C GLU A 12 -10.79 -2.19 -2.54
N TRP A 13 -9.84 -1.46 -1.96
CA TRP A 13 -8.69 -0.94 -2.70
C TRP A 13 -7.91 -2.06 -3.41
N GLN A 14 -7.58 -3.15 -2.70
CA GLN A 14 -6.85 -4.26 -3.31
C GLN A 14 -7.69 -5.00 -4.37
N LEU A 15 -8.99 -5.17 -4.14
CA LEU A 15 -9.89 -5.77 -5.13
C LEU A 15 -9.99 -4.94 -6.42
N GLN A 16 -10.05 -3.60 -6.31
CA GLN A 16 -10.01 -2.70 -7.47
C GLN A 16 -8.67 -2.80 -8.23
N ALA A 17 -7.58 -3.10 -7.51
CA ALA A 17 -6.28 -3.38 -8.12
C ALA A 17 -6.15 -4.80 -8.72
N GLY A 18 -7.24 -5.59 -8.69
CA GLY A 18 -7.28 -6.94 -9.25
C GLY A 18 -6.85 -8.05 -8.29
N ALA A 19 -6.73 -7.76 -6.99
CA ALA A 19 -6.38 -8.78 -6.00
C ALA A 19 -7.44 -9.89 -5.94
N SER A 20 -6.98 -11.12 -5.70
CA SER A 20 -7.82 -12.28 -5.38
C SER A 20 -7.28 -13.01 -4.15
N GLN A 21 -8.02 -13.99 -3.64
CA GLN A 21 -7.66 -14.80 -2.46
C GLN A 21 -7.21 -13.92 -1.27
N PHE A 22 -7.99 -12.88 -1.01
CA PHE A 22 -7.65 -11.84 -0.05
C PHE A 22 -7.94 -12.27 1.39
N GLU A 23 -6.90 -12.24 2.22
CA GLU A 23 -6.96 -12.50 3.66
C GLU A 23 -6.29 -11.35 4.41
N GLU A 24 -6.93 -10.86 5.47
CA GLU A 24 -6.37 -9.76 6.26
C GLU A 24 -6.54 -9.98 7.76
N THR A 25 -5.61 -9.41 8.53
CA THR A 25 -5.77 -9.27 9.98
C THR A 25 -6.55 -8.00 10.29
N PRO A 26 -7.22 -7.90 11.45
CA PRO A 26 -7.68 -6.62 11.98
C PRO A 26 -6.50 -5.66 12.17
N TRP A 27 -6.80 -4.36 12.22
CA TRP A 27 -5.84 -3.37 12.71
C TRP A 27 -5.56 -3.62 14.19
N CYS A 28 -4.30 -3.81 14.56
CA CYS A 28 -3.88 -4.00 15.94
C CYS A 28 -2.75 -3.04 16.31
N LYS A 29 -2.56 -2.75 17.60
CA LYS A 29 -1.45 -1.92 18.05
C LYS A 29 -0.12 -2.62 17.74
N PHE A 30 0.86 -1.87 17.24
CA PHE A 30 2.20 -2.39 17.03
C PHE A 30 2.94 -2.52 18.37
N THR A 31 3.17 -3.75 18.84
CA THR A 31 3.78 -4.03 20.16
C THR A 31 5.30 -4.25 20.12
N GLY A 32 5.99 -3.69 19.12
CA GLY A 32 7.30 -4.18 18.69
C GLY A 32 8.56 -3.48 19.22
N ASP A 33 8.48 -2.35 19.94
CA ASP A 33 9.71 -1.71 20.44
C ASP A 33 9.49 -0.79 21.64
N LYS A 34 10.56 -0.52 22.41
CA LYS A 34 10.54 0.37 23.59
C LYS A 34 10.21 1.84 23.27
N ASP A 35 10.20 2.19 21.99
CA ASP A 35 9.77 3.48 21.42
C ASP A 35 8.42 3.39 20.67
N SER A 36 7.66 2.29 20.83
CA SER A 36 6.32 2.19 20.24
C SER A 36 5.42 3.25 20.86
N SER A 37 5.21 4.35 20.13
CA SER A 37 4.11 5.25 20.46
C SER A 37 2.83 4.42 20.39
N ASP A 38 1.96 4.58 21.38
CA ASP A 38 0.65 3.91 21.49
C ASP A 38 -0.30 4.12 20.29
N GLU A 39 0.18 4.79 19.24
CA GLU A 39 -0.56 5.42 18.15
C GLU A 39 -0.32 4.75 16.79
N ILE A 40 0.59 3.76 16.71
CA ILE A 40 0.84 3.01 15.46
C ILE A 40 -0.03 1.75 15.44
N LEU A 41 -0.89 1.67 14.43
CA LEU A 41 -1.68 0.50 14.11
C LEU A 41 -1.02 -0.29 12.98
N CYS A 42 -0.95 -1.60 13.09
CA CYS A 42 -0.45 -2.48 12.05
C CYS A 42 -1.53 -3.44 11.56
N LYS A 43 -1.38 -3.85 10.30
CA LYS A 43 -2.26 -4.81 9.63
C LYS A 43 -1.45 -5.62 8.63
N ARG A 44 -1.71 -6.92 8.56
CA ARG A 44 -1.14 -7.81 7.55
C ARG A 44 -2.22 -8.19 6.56
N VAL A 45 -1.86 -8.19 5.29
CA VAL A 45 -2.68 -8.67 4.18
C VAL A 45 -1.90 -9.72 3.43
N ASN A 46 -2.54 -10.85 3.14
CA ASN A 46 -2.08 -11.83 2.17
C ASN A 46 -3.06 -11.82 1.00
N MET A 47 -2.55 -11.81 -0.23
CA MET A 47 -3.38 -11.80 -1.44
C MET A 47 -2.62 -12.36 -2.63
N VAL A 48 -3.34 -12.66 -3.70
CA VAL A 48 -2.79 -12.96 -5.02
C VAL A 48 -3.01 -11.76 -5.94
N MET A 49 -1.96 -11.29 -6.58
CA MET A 49 -1.99 -10.15 -7.49
C MET A 49 -1.63 -10.58 -8.92
N PRO A 50 -2.31 -10.05 -9.94
CA PRO A 50 -1.90 -10.25 -11.32
C PRO A 50 -0.52 -9.62 -11.56
N ILE A 51 0.33 -10.31 -12.30
CA ILE A 51 1.59 -9.76 -12.81
C ILE A 51 1.32 -9.30 -14.25
N PRO A 52 1.78 -8.10 -14.65
CA PRO A 52 1.75 -7.71 -16.05
C PRO A 52 2.40 -8.79 -16.93
N LYS A 53 1.82 -9.09 -18.10
CA LYS A 53 2.35 -10.12 -19.00
C LYS A 53 3.79 -9.82 -19.39
N ILE A 54 4.71 -10.55 -18.78
CA ILE A 54 6.15 -10.50 -19.05
C ILE A 54 6.55 -11.90 -19.55
N PRO A 55 7.32 -12.01 -20.66
CA PRO A 55 7.77 -13.31 -21.15
C PRO A 55 8.43 -14.14 -20.05
N MET A 56 8.03 -15.41 -19.91
CA MET A 56 8.55 -16.37 -18.93
C MET A 56 8.28 -16.04 -17.45
N CYS A 57 7.38 -15.09 -17.16
CA CYS A 57 6.89 -14.84 -15.81
C CYS A 57 5.53 -15.52 -15.60
N ALA A 58 5.20 -15.89 -14.35
CA ALA A 58 3.85 -16.29 -14.00
C ALA A 58 2.87 -15.13 -14.23
N ASP A 59 1.60 -15.45 -14.49
CA ASP A 59 0.53 -14.45 -14.66
C ASP A 59 0.07 -13.83 -13.33
N GLU A 60 0.43 -14.45 -12.20
CA GLU A 60 0.08 -14.01 -10.85
C GLU A 60 1.20 -14.31 -9.85
N THR A 61 1.20 -13.58 -8.74
CA THR A 61 2.09 -13.82 -7.58
C THR A 61 1.31 -13.68 -6.29
N ARG A 62 1.66 -14.51 -5.31
CA ARG A 62 1.29 -14.24 -3.92
C ARG A 62 2.05 -13.02 -3.44
N VAL A 63 1.36 -12.17 -2.68
CA VAL A 63 1.90 -10.94 -2.09
C VAL A 63 1.53 -10.90 -0.61
N ILE A 64 2.51 -10.62 0.23
CA ILE A 64 2.30 -10.26 1.63
C ILE A 64 2.53 -8.76 1.75
N VAL A 65 1.59 -8.05 2.36
CA VAL A 65 1.71 -6.62 2.67
C VAL A 65 1.57 -6.40 4.16
N TYR A 66 2.51 -5.67 4.73
CA TYR A 66 2.41 -5.10 6.07
C TYR A 66 2.11 -3.63 5.94
N TYR A 67 1.04 -3.20 6.60
CA TYR A 67 0.68 -1.79 6.73
C TYR A 67 0.97 -1.30 8.14
N TRP A 68 1.43 -0.06 8.23
CA TRP A 68 1.50 0.72 9.47
C TRP A 68 0.76 2.03 9.26
N LEU A 69 -0.23 2.30 10.10
CA LEU A 69 -1.07 3.48 10.08
C LEU A 69 -0.86 4.27 11.36
N ARG A 70 -0.62 5.57 11.25
CA ARG A 70 -0.53 6.47 12.39
C ARG A 70 -1.07 7.85 12.08
N MET A 71 -1.44 8.58 13.11
CA MET A 71 -1.70 10.01 13.03
C MET A 71 -0.43 10.76 13.44
N GLU A 72 -0.04 11.74 12.63
CA GLU A 72 1.10 12.60 12.92
C GLU A 72 0.69 13.77 13.82
N LYS A 73 1.67 14.44 14.43
CA LYS A 73 1.43 15.59 15.32
C LYS A 73 0.75 16.77 14.63
N ASP A 74 0.92 16.90 13.31
CA ASP A 74 0.27 17.92 12.47
C ASP A 74 -1.18 17.56 12.09
N GLY A 75 -1.71 16.44 12.61
CA GLY A 75 -3.04 15.91 12.29
C GLY A 75 -3.10 15.11 10.99
N SER A 76 -1.98 15.04 10.24
CA SER A 76 -1.93 14.24 9.01
C SER A 76 -1.97 12.75 9.29
N ILE A 77 -2.46 11.97 8.33
CA ILE A 77 -2.49 10.51 8.43
C ILE A 77 -1.32 9.97 7.62
N LEU A 78 -0.48 9.16 8.26
CA LEU A 78 0.59 8.43 7.59
C LEU A 78 0.19 6.96 7.45
N LEU A 79 0.19 6.46 6.21
CA LEU A 79 0.11 5.05 5.89
C LEU A 79 1.43 4.60 5.25
N GLN A 80 2.16 3.73 5.92
CA GLN A 80 3.33 3.07 5.37
C GLN A 80 2.96 1.64 5.00
N SER A 81 3.60 1.13 3.96
CA SER A 81 3.50 -0.28 3.63
C SER A 81 4.84 -0.87 3.22
N LEU A 82 5.01 -2.15 3.52
CA LEU A 82 6.07 -2.98 3.02
C LEU A 82 5.44 -4.21 2.39
N SER A 83 5.72 -4.46 1.12
CA SER A 83 5.18 -5.62 0.41
C SER A 83 6.28 -6.49 -0.18
N GLN A 84 5.97 -7.79 -0.24
CA GLN A 84 6.84 -8.81 -0.79
C GLN A 84 6.02 -9.71 -1.70
N SER A 85 6.37 -9.75 -2.98
CA SER A 85 5.96 -10.81 -3.91
C SER A 85 6.69 -12.09 -3.55
N LEU A 86 6.06 -13.25 -3.70
CA LEU A 86 6.66 -14.55 -3.36
C LEU A 86 7.04 -15.37 -4.59
N ASP A 87 6.34 -15.17 -5.70
CA ASP A 87 6.45 -16.03 -6.89
C ASP A 87 7.03 -15.29 -8.10
N ALA A 88 7.13 -13.97 -8.03
CA ALA A 88 7.71 -13.14 -9.09
C ALA A 88 9.23 -13.36 -9.23
N PRO A 89 9.80 -13.18 -10.44
CA PRO A 89 11.24 -13.20 -10.64
C PRO A 89 11.95 -12.27 -9.66
N PHE A 90 13.03 -12.77 -9.05
CA PHE A 90 13.85 -12.05 -8.08
C PHE A 90 13.13 -11.58 -6.80
N CYS A 91 11.96 -12.15 -6.48
CA CYS A 91 11.17 -11.87 -5.28
C CYS A 91 11.97 -11.85 -3.96
N THR A 92 13.06 -12.61 -3.85
CA THR A 92 13.93 -12.65 -2.66
C THR A 92 15.00 -11.58 -2.61
N HIS A 93 15.10 -10.71 -3.62
CA HIS A 93 16.16 -9.71 -3.76
C HIS A 93 15.71 -8.31 -3.39
N PHE A 94 14.40 -8.06 -3.34
CA PHE A 94 13.86 -6.77 -3.01
C PHE A 94 12.51 -6.88 -2.28
N THR A 95 12.16 -5.81 -1.56
CA THR A 95 10.81 -5.56 -1.06
C THR A 95 10.36 -4.20 -1.56
N ASN A 96 9.06 -3.99 -1.69
CA ASN A 96 8.51 -2.68 -2.08
C ASN A 96 8.10 -1.93 -0.83
N ALA A 97 8.54 -0.68 -0.72
CA ALA A 97 8.16 0.20 0.37
C ALA A 97 7.34 1.37 -0.19
N GLU A 98 6.21 1.64 0.44
CA GLU A 98 5.39 2.80 0.11
C GLU A 98 5.11 3.63 1.36
N ARG A 99 4.97 4.93 1.14
CA ARG A 99 4.63 5.91 2.15
C ARG A 99 3.59 6.86 1.57
N ALA A 100 2.39 6.86 2.11
CA ALA A 100 1.32 7.78 1.75
C ALA A 100 1.00 8.70 2.94
N VAL A 101 1.01 10.01 2.70
CA VAL A 101 0.63 11.04 3.67
C VAL A 101 -0.65 11.71 3.18
N PHE A 102 -1.67 11.73 4.02
CA PHE A 102 -2.97 12.36 3.76
C PHE A 102 -3.11 13.59 4.63
N ARG A 103 -3.46 14.73 4.01
CA ARG A 103 -3.64 16.02 4.69
C ARG A 103 -4.92 16.67 4.24
N ASP A 104 -5.62 17.30 5.19
CA ASP A 104 -6.74 18.17 4.87
C ASP A 104 -6.21 19.41 4.13
N ALA A 105 -6.97 19.84 3.13
CA ALA A 105 -6.66 20.98 2.30
C ALA A 105 -7.94 21.64 1.79
N LYS A 106 -7.78 22.75 1.05
CA LYS A 106 -8.84 23.40 0.30
C LYS A 106 -8.55 23.28 -1.19
N ASP A 107 -9.56 22.98 -1.99
CA ASP A 107 -9.46 23.01 -3.45
C ASP A 107 -9.41 24.45 -3.99
N GLU A 108 -9.29 24.60 -5.31
CA GLU A 108 -9.27 25.90 -6.00
C GLU A 108 -10.54 26.74 -5.75
N ASN A 109 -11.64 26.13 -5.29
CA ASN A 109 -12.92 26.76 -4.98
C ASN A 109 -13.16 26.93 -3.47
N GLY A 110 -12.17 26.66 -2.62
CA GLY A 110 -12.27 26.77 -1.16
C GLY A 110 -13.06 25.64 -0.48
N LYS A 111 -13.37 24.55 -1.18
CA LYS A 111 -14.04 23.37 -0.62
C LYS A 111 -13.04 22.46 0.09
N ASP A 112 -13.49 21.82 1.17
CA ASP A 112 -12.67 20.83 1.89
C ASP A 112 -12.31 19.66 0.97
N CYS A 113 -11.02 19.36 0.91
CA CYS A 113 -10.48 18.23 0.16
C CYS A 113 -9.34 17.56 0.95
N VAL A 114 -8.92 16.39 0.49
CA VAL A 114 -7.76 15.68 1.05
C VAL A 114 -6.70 15.58 -0.03
N VAL A 115 -5.50 16.06 0.28
CA VAL A 115 -4.32 15.88 -0.57
C VAL A 115 -3.55 14.66 -0.10
N MET A 116 -3.29 13.74 -1.03
CA MET A 116 -2.42 12.59 -0.79
C MET A 116 -1.06 12.81 -1.47
N LYS A 117 0.02 12.69 -0.70
CA LYS A 117 1.37 12.55 -1.23
C LYS A 117 1.84 11.11 -1.05
N LYS A 118 2.14 10.42 -2.16
CA LYS A 118 2.62 9.04 -2.15
C LYS A 118 4.07 8.97 -2.63
N GLU A 119 4.92 8.32 -1.85
CA GLU A 119 6.29 7.96 -2.18
C GLU A 119 6.37 6.43 -2.26
N CYS A 120 7.06 5.92 -3.28
CA CYS A 120 7.23 4.47 -3.46
C CYS A 120 8.67 4.17 -3.88
N GLY A 121 9.13 2.96 -3.54
CA GLY A 121 10.47 2.52 -3.88
C GLY A 121 10.69 1.04 -3.61
N CYS A 122 11.89 0.58 -3.94
CA CYS A 122 12.32 -0.80 -3.71
C CYS A 122 13.51 -0.81 -2.74
N ASN A 123 13.42 -1.64 -1.70
CA ASN A 123 14.54 -1.96 -0.82
C ASN A 123 15.24 -3.19 -1.37
N PHE A 124 16.41 -3.02 -1.99
CA PHE A 124 17.21 -4.13 -2.51
C PHE A 124 18.09 -4.73 -1.41
N VAL A 125 17.77 -5.95 -0.98
CA VAL A 125 18.49 -6.69 0.08
C VAL A 125 19.62 -7.57 -0.47
N LYS A 126 19.65 -7.80 -1.79
CA LYS A 126 20.69 -8.55 -2.49
C LYS A 126 21.16 -7.81 -3.74
N PHE A 127 22.35 -8.17 -4.22
CA PHE A 127 22.82 -7.68 -5.51
C PHE A 127 21.87 -8.12 -6.63
N MET A 128 21.58 -7.22 -7.57
CA MET A 128 20.72 -7.46 -8.71
C MET A 128 21.18 -6.57 -9.86
N MET A 129 21.28 -7.11 -11.08
CA MET A 129 21.64 -6.33 -12.27
C MET A 129 20.46 -5.51 -12.82
N MET A 130 19.23 -5.97 -12.64
CA MET A 130 18.02 -5.36 -13.20
C MET A 130 17.30 -4.37 -12.26
N LYS A 131 18.02 -3.74 -11.30
CA LYS A 131 17.43 -2.81 -10.33
C LYS A 131 16.57 -1.73 -10.99
N SER A 132 17.07 -1.10 -12.05
CA SER A 132 16.35 -0.02 -12.74
C SER A 132 15.02 -0.48 -13.35
N GLN A 133 14.99 -1.68 -13.95
CA GLN A 133 13.77 -2.23 -14.56
C GLN A 133 12.75 -2.60 -13.48
N VAL A 134 13.19 -3.25 -12.40
CA VAL A 134 12.35 -3.58 -11.25
C VAL A 134 11.77 -2.32 -10.61
N THR A 135 12.60 -1.31 -10.34
CA THR A 135 12.13 -0.03 -9.79
C THR A 135 11.09 0.63 -10.68
N LYS A 136 11.32 0.69 -12.01
CA LYS A 136 10.34 1.26 -12.94
C LYS A 136 9.01 0.51 -12.92
N SER A 137 9.05 -0.83 -12.91
CA SER A 137 7.86 -1.68 -12.84
C SER A 137 7.06 -1.45 -11.55
N VAL A 138 7.76 -1.37 -10.41
CA VAL A 138 7.15 -1.12 -9.10
C VAL A 138 6.54 0.28 -9.03
N VAL A 139 7.26 1.31 -9.48
CA VAL A 139 6.74 2.70 -9.51
C VAL A 139 5.50 2.79 -10.41
N SER A 140 5.53 2.17 -11.60
CA SER A 140 4.38 2.15 -12.50
C SER A 140 3.17 1.45 -11.87
N SER A 141 3.38 0.32 -11.20
CA SER A 141 2.31 -0.43 -10.53
C SER A 141 1.75 0.35 -9.34
N SER A 142 2.63 1.01 -8.58
CA SER A 142 2.26 1.86 -7.45
C SER A 142 1.41 3.07 -7.88
N ALA A 143 1.74 3.68 -9.03
CA ALA A 143 0.96 4.77 -9.61
C ALA A 143 -0.44 4.31 -10.04
N ALA A 144 -0.56 3.16 -10.70
CA ALA A 144 -1.86 2.57 -11.04
C ALA A 144 -2.69 2.22 -9.78
N GLY A 145 -2.02 1.73 -8.74
CA GLY A 145 -2.64 1.43 -7.45
C GLY A 145 -3.22 2.66 -6.74
N THR A 146 -2.69 3.87 -6.99
CA THR A 146 -3.25 5.12 -6.46
C THR A 146 -4.66 5.39 -7.01
N THR A 147 -4.86 5.20 -8.31
CA THR A 147 -6.20 5.35 -8.92
C THR A 147 -7.20 4.37 -8.33
N CYS A 148 -6.77 3.14 -8.02
CA CYS A 148 -7.61 2.13 -7.37
C CYS A 148 -8.01 2.55 -5.94
N LEU A 149 -7.10 3.20 -5.20
CA LEU A 149 -7.38 3.72 -3.86
C LEU A 149 -8.42 4.85 -3.91
N GLU A 150 -8.28 5.77 -4.86
CA GLU A 150 -9.26 6.85 -5.08
C GLU A 150 -10.65 6.29 -5.36
N GLN A 151 -10.75 5.28 -6.24
CA GLN A 151 -12.02 4.60 -6.55
C GLN A 151 -12.63 3.93 -5.30
N ALA A 152 -11.82 3.23 -4.51
CA ALA A 152 -12.27 2.59 -3.27
C ALA A 152 -12.78 3.61 -2.24
N LEU A 153 -12.08 4.74 -2.07
CA LEU A 153 -12.51 5.83 -1.20
C LEU A 153 -13.85 6.42 -1.66
N VAL A 154 -14.02 6.67 -2.96
CA VAL A 154 -15.29 7.16 -3.51
C VAL A 154 -16.43 6.16 -3.28
N LYS A 155 -16.17 4.85 -3.42
CA LYS A 155 -17.17 3.82 -3.21
C LYS A 155 -17.63 3.75 -1.75
N ILE A 156 -16.70 3.74 -0.81
CA ILE A 156 -17.00 3.60 0.63
C ILE A 156 -17.63 4.87 1.21
N THR A 157 -17.24 6.05 0.73
CA THR A 157 -17.84 7.32 1.21
C THR A 157 -19.24 7.58 0.67
N LYS A 158 -19.65 6.88 -0.40
CA LYS A 158 -21.00 6.97 -0.99
C LYS A 158 -21.96 5.86 -0.52
N ALA A 159 -21.45 4.84 0.17
CA ALA A 159 -22.23 3.72 0.71
C ALA A 159 -22.78 4.05 2.10
#